data_AF-A0A239VEQ1-F1
#
_entry.id   AF-A0A239VEQ1-F1
#
_cell.length_a   1.000
_cell.length_b   1.000
_cell.length_c   1.000
_cell.angle_alpha   90.00
_cell.angle_beta   90.00
_cell.angle_gamma   90.00
#
_symmetry.space_group_name_H-M   'P 1'
#
loop_
_entity.id
_entity.type
_entity.pdbx_description
1 polymer ?
#
loop_
_entity_poly.entity_id
_entity_poly.type
_entity_poly.pdbx_seq_one_letter_code
_entity_poly.pdbx_strand_id
1 'polypeptide(L)'
;MTGPKSSLSVRTRMILFTTLLIALLVLIGSSSAWISTHAASMVQKQAEVIAPARAANVRVLDDLRSAERSFSAAVTASQGAEIGDASSSADLLAPWNRFSQRYTTDIDAVQRLAWLWPLNDTSRVGNLSEQIAQMRASTAAWVEASRLLTKAAEEETPPQADMVRARALYGVAMQDNAAVQATLDAAAISWRSQVVDMLGDGARIVLTATVLAALLAIFTAWRTVRSLTGPLLGLRETLRRQVEGERTAWANVEAGTPEIRAVAADLNHLNREHLRLVDQQAQSLALLQAGNDAVMLVSRETSMVRAAQVAADAIGTTLAVDAVRLAGWTDEGPYAAVWSRTATARLQVPEMWWYRISAHTPPTIETPYAVRVWDGGARSELESLDTWIAEDPVVVRSKSALFLPILVDGDVAGVISVSSWADERAWDASEIAYIERVMREMARKSVALARA
;
A
#
# COMPACT_ATOMS: atom_id res chain seq x y z
N MET A 1 14.17 22.51 -5.83
CA MET A 1 13.03 21.86 -6.50
C MET A 1 13.08 20.36 -6.22
N THR A 2 12.40 19.90 -5.16
CA THR A 2 12.27 18.46 -4.88
C THR A 2 11.07 17.94 -5.67
N GLY A 3 11.30 17.06 -6.65
CA GLY A 3 10.23 16.48 -7.47
C GLY A 3 9.12 15.84 -6.61
N PRO A 4 7.90 15.72 -7.15
CA PRO A 4 6.77 15.17 -6.42
C PRO A 4 7.10 13.74 -5.96
N LYS A 5 7.18 13.53 -4.64
CA LYS A 5 7.39 12.21 -4.06
C LYS A 5 6.25 11.30 -4.51
N SER A 6 6.54 10.30 -5.34
CA SER A 6 5.57 9.32 -5.80
C SER A 6 4.85 8.69 -4.61
N SER A 7 3.58 9.06 -4.41
CA SER A 7 2.77 8.50 -3.34
C SER A 7 2.40 7.06 -3.71
N LEU A 8 2.93 6.09 -2.96
CA LEU A 8 2.56 4.68 -3.11
C LEU A 8 1.03 4.53 -2.99
N SER A 9 0.47 3.65 -3.82
CA SER A 9 -0.94 3.26 -3.82
C SER A 9 -1.37 2.69 -2.45
N VAL A 10 -2.65 2.75 -2.13
CA VAL A 10 -3.17 2.19 -0.87
C VAL A 10 -2.89 0.69 -0.81
N ARG A 11 -3.09 0.00 -1.94
CA ARG A 11 -2.82 -1.43 -2.10
C ARG A 11 -1.37 -1.76 -1.80
N THR A 12 -0.42 -1.03 -2.40
CA THR A 12 1.01 -1.29 -2.19
C THR A 12 1.39 -1.05 -0.73
N ARG A 13 0.82 -0.03 -0.07
CA ARG A 13 1.04 0.20 1.37
C ARG A 13 0.50 -0.93 2.24
N MET A 14 -0.69 -1.44 1.94
CA MET A 14 -1.26 -2.57 2.67
C MET A 14 -0.43 -3.84 2.50
N ILE A 15 -0.01 -4.15 1.27
CA ILE A 15 0.88 -5.30 1.01
C ILE A 15 2.18 -5.16 1.80
N LEU A 16 2.83 -3.99 1.72
CA LEU A 16 4.09 -3.75 2.41
C LEU A 16 3.95 -3.85 3.93
N PHE A 17 2.85 -3.33 4.49
CA PHE A 17 2.51 -3.48 5.90
C PHE A 17 2.30 -4.95 6.29
N THR A 18 1.50 -5.71 5.54
CA THR A 18 1.24 -7.13 5.81
C THR A 18 2.52 -7.95 5.70
N THR A 19 3.35 -7.73 4.67
CA THR A 19 4.63 -8.44 4.51
C THR A 19 5.57 -8.15 5.67
N LEU A 20 5.65 -6.89 6.12
CA LEU A 20 6.53 -6.51 7.22
C LEU A 20 6.02 -7.07 8.56
N LEU A 21 4.70 -7.08 8.78
CA LEU A 21 4.09 -7.73 9.93
C LEU A 21 4.38 -9.23 9.97
N ILE A 22 4.22 -9.93 8.85
CA ILE A 22 4.54 -11.36 8.73
C ILE A 22 6.03 -11.60 9.00
N ALA A 23 6.91 -10.83 8.38
CA ALA A 23 8.36 -10.95 8.59
C ALA A 23 8.73 -10.76 10.06
N LEU A 24 8.09 -9.81 10.75
CA LEU A 24 8.32 -9.58 12.17
C LEU A 24 7.76 -10.72 13.04
N LEU A 25 6.58 -11.23 12.75
CA LEU A 25 6.02 -12.38 13.47
C LEU A 25 6.89 -13.62 13.31
N VAL A 26 7.43 -13.85 12.10
CA VAL A 26 8.38 -14.93 11.85
C VAL A 26 9.66 -14.71 12.65
N LEU A 27 10.20 -13.50 12.69
CA LEU A 27 11.40 -13.16 13.45
C LEU A 27 11.20 -13.37 14.97
N ILE A 28 10.05 -12.94 15.50
CA ILE A 28 9.69 -13.14 16.92
C ILE A 28 9.53 -14.63 17.22
N GLY A 29 8.80 -15.35 16.36
CA GLY A 29 8.57 -16.78 16.50
C GLY A 29 9.86 -17.60 16.41
N SER A 30 10.73 -17.31 15.45
CA SER A 30 12.01 -17.99 15.28
C SER A 30 12.95 -17.72 16.45
N SER A 31 13.00 -16.47 16.94
CA SER A 31 13.82 -16.10 18.08
C SER A 31 13.34 -16.80 19.36
N SER A 32 12.02 -16.81 19.61
CA SER A 32 11.42 -17.48 20.75
C SER A 32 11.64 -19.00 20.72
N ALA A 33 11.47 -19.63 19.55
CA ALA A 33 11.73 -21.06 19.37
C ALA A 33 13.21 -21.40 19.58
N TRP A 34 14.12 -20.56 19.07
CA TRP A 34 15.56 -20.74 19.25
C TRP A 34 15.98 -20.62 20.73
N ILE A 35 15.49 -19.60 21.45
CA ILE A 35 15.74 -19.42 22.89
C ILE A 35 15.21 -20.61 23.68
N SER A 36 13.98 -21.06 23.40
CA SER A 36 13.33 -22.15 24.12
C SER A 36 14.06 -23.48 23.92
N THR A 37 14.46 -23.79 22.69
CA THR A 37 15.22 -25.01 22.38
C THR A 37 16.61 -25.00 23.00
N HIS A 38 17.32 -23.87 22.95
CA HIS A 38 18.61 -23.73 23.61
C HIS A 38 18.48 -23.84 25.14
N ALA A 39 17.53 -23.14 25.75
CA ALA A 39 17.31 -23.18 27.19
C ALA A 39 16.95 -24.59 27.68
N ALA A 40 16.05 -25.29 26.95
CA ALA A 40 15.70 -26.66 27.25
C ALA A 40 16.92 -27.60 27.18
N SER A 41 17.73 -27.48 26.12
CA SER A 41 18.96 -28.27 25.98
C SER A 41 19.95 -28.00 27.12
N MET A 42 20.03 -26.75 27.58
CA MET A 42 20.92 -26.37 28.68
C MET A 42 20.45 -26.93 30.02
N VAL A 43 19.16 -26.84 30.32
CA VAL A 43 18.56 -27.40 31.53
C VAL A 43 18.69 -28.92 31.55
N GLN A 44 18.45 -29.58 30.41
CA GLN A 44 18.60 -31.03 30.28
C GLN A 44 20.05 -31.45 30.57
N LYS A 45 21.04 -30.78 29.96
CA LYS A 45 22.46 -31.03 30.22
C LYS A 45 22.83 -30.82 31.69
N GLN A 46 22.28 -29.79 32.35
CA GLN A 46 22.50 -29.57 33.78
C GLN A 46 21.95 -30.72 34.63
N ALA A 47 20.76 -31.23 34.29
CA ALA A 47 20.12 -32.33 35.00
C ALA A 47 20.82 -33.68 34.77
N GLU A 48 21.33 -33.93 33.56
CA GLU A 48 21.96 -35.20 33.18
C GLU A 48 23.43 -35.31 33.58
N VAL A 49 24.15 -34.19 33.70
CA VAL A 49 25.61 -34.20 33.86
C VAL A 49 26.07 -33.61 35.19
N ILE A 50 25.73 -32.34 35.45
CA ILE A 50 26.27 -31.58 36.58
C ILE A 50 25.75 -32.10 37.92
N ALA A 51 24.43 -32.28 38.02
CA ALA A 51 23.81 -32.76 39.25
C ALA A 51 24.28 -34.19 39.62
N PRO A 52 24.35 -35.15 38.69
CA PRO A 52 24.91 -36.47 38.96
C PRO A 52 26.40 -36.44 39.33
N ALA A 53 27.23 -35.62 38.68
CA ALA A 53 28.66 -35.49 39.02
C ALA A 53 28.85 -34.98 40.46
N ARG A 54 28.09 -33.95 40.86
CA ARG A 54 28.07 -33.43 42.24
C ARG A 54 27.61 -34.49 43.23
N ALA A 55 26.53 -35.21 42.93
CA ALA A 55 26.05 -36.28 43.79
C ALA A 55 27.04 -37.45 43.91
N ALA A 56 27.77 -37.78 42.83
CA ALA A 56 28.84 -38.77 42.87
C ALA A 56 30.02 -38.30 43.76
N ASN A 57 30.44 -37.04 43.63
CA ASN A 57 31.54 -36.51 44.44
C ASN A 57 31.20 -36.43 45.93
N VAL A 58 29.96 -36.04 46.26
CA VAL A 58 29.45 -36.05 47.65
C VAL A 58 29.42 -37.47 48.21
N ARG A 59 29.04 -38.48 47.41
CA ARG A 59 29.10 -39.89 47.84
C ARG A 59 30.52 -40.33 48.17
N VAL A 60 31.50 -40.00 47.31
CA VAL A 60 32.93 -40.27 47.59
C VAL A 60 33.36 -39.64 48.92
N LEU A 61 32.95 -38.40 49.18
CA LEU A 61 33.26 -37.68 50.41
C LEU A 61 32.64 -38.34 51.65
N ASP A 62 31.38 -38.75 51.57
CA ASP A 62 30.67 -39.38 52.67
C ASP A 62 31.22 -40.78 52.96
N ASP A 63 31.56 -41.55 51.93
CA ASP A 63 32.19 -42.86 52.07
C ASP A 63 33.61 -42.72 52.62
N LEU A 64 34.39 -41.72 52.18
CA LEU A 64 35.71 -41.40 52.71
C LEU A 64 35.64 -41.06 54.22
N ARG A 65 34.68 -40.21 54.62
CA ARG A 65 34.43 -39.88 56.04
C ARG A 65 33.96 -41.08 56.87
N SER A 66 33.13 -41.94 56.29
CA SER A 66 32.69 -43.17 56.95
C SER A 66 33.85 -44.15 57.14
N ALA A 67 34.67 -44.31 56.11
CA ALA A 67 35.86 -45.14 56.13
C ALA A 67 36.88 -44.65 57.17
N GLU A 68 37.17 -43.35 57.22
CA GLU A 68 38.07 -42.78 58.23
C GLU A 68 37.55 -42.94 59.65
N ARG A 69 36.25 -42.70 59.91
CA ARG A 69 35.66 -42.95 61.24
C ARG A 69 35.79 -44.41 61.64
N SER A 70 35.53 -45.32 60.72
CA SER A 70 35.61 -46.77 60.95
C SER A 70 37.05 -47.24 61.18
N PHE A 71 38.00 -46.68 60.43
CA PHE A 71 39.43 -46.93 60.56
C PHE A 71 39.97 -46.39 61.89
N SER A 72 39.69 -45.13 62.21
CA SER A 72 40.08 -44.51 63.48
C SER A 72 39.52 -45.27 64.69
N ALA A 73 38.27 -45.75 64.60
CA ALA A 73 37.65 -46.56 65.66
C ALA A 73 38.38 -47.90 65.84
N ALA A 74 38.67 -48.61 64.75
CA ALA A 74 39.41 -49.87 64.80
C ALA A 74 40.83 -49.69 65.36
N VAL A 75 41.56 -48.64 64.94
CA VAL A 75 42.90 -48.36 65.46
C VAL A 75 42.86 -48.00 66.94
N THR A 76 41.92 -47.16 67.38
CA THR A 76 41.77 -46.82 68.80
C THR A 76 41.45 -48.05 69.64
N ALA A 77 40.58 -48.92 69.12
CA ALA A 77 40.21 -50.15 69.79
C ALA A 77 41.43 -51.09 69.91
N SER A 78 42.28 -51.20 68.88
CA SER A 78 43.51 -52.00 68.93
C SER A 78 44.54 -51.51 69.96
N GLN A 79 44.53 -50.21 70.31
CA GLN A 79 45.42 -49.63 71.32
C GLN A 79 44.92 -49.84 72.76
N GLY A 80 43.61 -50.04 72.96
CA GLY A 80 43.00 -50.32 74.25
C GLY A 80 42.80 -51.83 74.42
N ALA A 81 43.80 -52.52 74.99
CA ALA A 81 43.97 -53.98 75.07
C ALA A 81 42.87 -54.84 75.78
N GLU A 82 41.58 -54.49 75.68
CA GLU A 82 40.44 -55.28 76.19
C GLU A 82 39.35 -55.51 75.12
N ILE A 83 39.73 -55.85 73.88
CA ILE A 83 38.75 -56.38 72.92
C ILE A 83 38.74 -57.91 73.02
N GLY A 84 37.81 -58.44 73.81
CA GLY A 84 37.64 -59.88 74.02
C GLY A 84 37.02 -60.66 72.84
N ASP A 85 36.87 -60.09 71.65
CA ASP A 85 36.32 -60.81 70.50
C ASP A 85 36.83 -60.26 69.14
N ALA A 86 37.56 -61.08 68.39
CA ALA A 86 38.12 -60.75 67.08
C ALA A 86 37.04 -60.42 66.02
N SER A 87 35.81 -60.90 66.23
CA SER A 87 34.65 -60.59 65.39
C SER A 87 34.35 -59.08 65.36
N SER A 88 34.58 -58.36 66.46
CA SER A 88 34.29 -56.93 66.58
C SER A 88 35.21 -56.04 65.74
N SER A 89 36.47 -56.45 65.49
CA SER A 89 37.42 -55.65 64.70
C SER A 89 37.14 -55.72 63.20
N ALA A 90 36.72 -56.89 62.71
CA ALA A 90 36.30 -57.06 61.32
C ALA A 90 35.05 -56.22 60.99
N ASP A 91 34.08 -56.18 61.92
CA ASP A 91 32.87 -55.37 61.78
C ASP A 91 33.18 -53.86 61.80
N LEU A 92 34.09 -53.42 62.66
CA LEU A 92 34.54 -52.02 62.71
C LEU A 92 35.27 -51.59 61.43
N LEU A 93 36.01 -52.48 60.77
CA LEU A 93 36.70 -52.18 59.51
C LEU A 93 35.82 -52.35 58.25
N ALA A 94 34.60 -52.87 58.37
CA ALA A 94 33.74 -53.14 57.21
C ALA A 94 33.47 -51.91 56.31
N PRO A 95 33.22 -50.69 56.83
CA PRO A 95 33.11 -49.49 55.98
C PRO A 95 34.40 -49.13 55.25
N TRP A 96 35.55 -49.20 55.93
CA TRP A 96 36.87 -48.94 55.32
C TRP A 96 37.22 -49.97 54.23
N ASN A 97 36.96 -51.26 54.47
CA ASN A 97 37.14 -52.33 53.48
C ASN A 97 36.27 -52.12 52.24
N ARG A 98 35.00 -51.72 52.42
CA ARG A 98 34.12 -51.40 51.29
C ARG A 98 34.62 -50.20 50.49
N PHE A 99 35.06 -49.14 51.16
CA PHE A 99 35.60 -47.96 50.48
C PHE A 99 36.90 -48.27 49.74
N SER A 100 37.86 -48.92 50.38
CA SER A 100 39.17 -49.24 49.76
C SER A 100 39.04 -50.11 48.51
N GLN A 101 38.01 -50.95 48.42
CA GLN A 101 37.70 -51.74 47.23
C GLN A 101 36.99 -50.94 46.11
N ARG A 102 36.27 -49.86 46.46
CA ARG A 102 35.35 -49.17 45.53
C ARG A 102 35.77 -47.76 45.13
N TYR A 103 36.63 -47.09 45.90
CA TYR A 103 36.93 -45.67 45.71
C TYR A 103 37.40 -45.34 44.28
N THR A 104 38.12 -46.23 43.61
CA THR A 104 38.52 -46.03 42.20
C THR A 104 37.31 -45.99 41.28
N THR A 105 36.35 -46.89 41.45
CA THR A 105 35.11 -46.96 40.67
C THR A 105 34.23 -45.72 40.91
N ASP A 106 34.17 -45.26 42.15
CA ASP A 106 33.37 -44.08 42.52
C ASP A 106 33.99 -42.79 41.98
N ILE A 107 35.32 -42.65 42.05
CA ILE A 107 36.05 -41.53 41.44
C ILE A 107 35.97 -41.60 39.90
N ASP A 108 36.03 -42.79 39.30
CA ASP A 108 35.80 -42.97 37.86
C ASP A 108 34.40 -42.54 37.44
N ALA A 109 33.38 -42.74 38.29
CA ALA A 109 32.04 -42.25 38.03
C ALA A 109 31.99 -40.71 38.02
N VAL A 110 32.68 -40.04 38.95
CA VAL A 110 32.85 -38.58 38.94
C VAL A 110 33.55 -38.14 37.65
N GLN A 111 34.65 -38.81 37.28
CA GLN A 111 35.40 -38.51 36.06
C GLN A 111 34.53 -38.66 34.81
N ARG A 112 33.84 -39.80 34.63
CA ARG A 112 32.97 -40.05 33.46
C ARG A 112 31.89 -38.99 33.33
N LEU A 113 31.22 -38.63 34.42
CA LEU A 113 30.18 -37.61 34.41
C LEU A 113 30.77 -36.22 34.15
N ALA A 114 31.96 -35.91 34.67
CA ALA A 114 32.66 -34.66 34.35
C ALA A 114 33.06 -34.57 32.86
N TRP A 115 33.43 -35.68 32.22
CA TRP A 115 33.78 -35.71 30.78
C TRP A 115 32.58 -35.52 29.85
N LEU A 116 31.37 -35.88 30.28
CA LEU A 116 30.14 -35.64 29.51
C LEU A 116 29.74 -34.15 29.53
N TRP A 117 30.46 -33.30 30.27
CA TRP A 117 30.19 -31.88 30.32
C TRP A 117 30.60 -31.20 29.01
N PRO A 118 29.66 -30.56 28.29
CA PRO A 118 30.01 -29.74 27.14
C PRO A 118 30.55 -28.40 27.65
N LEU A 119 31.80 -28.40 28.09
CA LEU A 119 32.52 -27.18 28.41
C LEU A 119 33.04 -26.61 27.10
N ASN A 120 32.44 -25.51 26.66
CA ASN A 120 33.05 -24.64 25.65
C ASN A 120 34.38 -24.02 26.17
N ASP A 121 34.69 -24.21 27.45
CA ASP A 121 35.89 -23.76 28.14
C ASP A 121 36.83 -24.95 28.39
N THR A 122 37.71 -25.22 27.43
CA THR A 122 38.70 -26.31 27.49
C THR A 122 39.61 -26.21 28.72
N SER A 123 39.85 -25.00 29.23
CA SER A 123 40.68 -24.77 30.42
C SER A 123 40.00 -25.32 31.68
N ARG A 124 38.68 -25.19 31.80
CA ARG A 124 37.92 -25.77 32.93
C ARG A 124 37.91 -27.30 32.90
N VAL A 125 37.82 -27.91 31.72
CA VAL A 125 37.90 -29.38 31.58
C VAL A 125 39.26 -29.86 32.05
N GLY A 126 40.33 -29.19 31.59
CA GLY A 126 41.70 -29.48 31.98
C GLY A 126 41.87 -29.43 33.50
N ASN A 127 41.49 -28.30 34.12
CA ASN A 127 41.62 -28.09 35.56
C ASN A 127 40.82 -29.12 36.37
N LEU A 128 39.58 -29.43 35.98
CA LEU A 128 38.76 -30.42 36.69
C LEU A 128 39.34 -31.83 36.55
N SER A 129 39.84 -32.18 35.36
CA SER A 129 40.48 -33.48 35.14
C SER A 129 41.75 -33.65 35.97
N GLU A 130 42.54 -32.59 36.10
CA GLU A 130 43.74 -32.55 36.94
C GLU A 130 43.37 -32.68 38.43
N GLN A 131 42.37 -31.94 38.89
CA GLN A 131 41.87 -32.03 40.27
C GLN A 131 41.33 -33.43 40.61
N ILE A 132 40.61 -34.07 39.68
CA ILE A 132 40.13 -35.45 39.87
C ILE A 132 41.30 -36.43 39.92
N ALA A 133 42.34 -36.23 39.11
CA ALA A 133 43.55 -37.05 39.16
C ALA A 133 44.32 -36.87 40.48
N GLN A 134 44.42 -35.63 40.99
CA GLN A 134 45.00 -35.31 42.29
C GLN A 134 44.21 -35.98 43.42
N MET A 135 42.88 -35.82 43.44
CA MET A 135 41.98 -36.49 44.39
C MET A 135 42.14 -38.02 44.35
N ARG A 136 42.27 -38.63 43.17
CA ARG A 136 42.51 -40.07 43.04
C ARG A 136 43.85 -40.46 43.69
N ALA A 137 44.91 -39.70 43.41
CA ALA A 137 46.25 -39.98 43.91
C ALA A 137 46.32 -39.84 45.44
N SER A 138 45.76 -38.76 46.01
CA SER A 138 45.74 -38.54 47.47
C SER A 138 44.85 -39.56 48.19
N THR A 139 43.70 -39.91 47.63
CA THR A 139 42.85 -40.97 48.19
C THR A 139 43.56 -42.33 48.17
N ALA A 140 44.24 -42.67 47.07
CA ALA A 140 45.01 -43.91 46.99
C ALA A 140 46.16 -43.95 48.01
N ALA A 141 46.87 -42.83 48.20
CA ALA A 141 47.94 -42.73 49.19
C ALA A 141 47.42 -42.92 50.63
N TRP A 142 46.26 -42.34 50.96
CA TRP A 142 45.61 -42.56 52.25
C TRP A 142 45.17 -44.02 52.43
N VAL A 143 44.49 -44.61 51.44
CA VAL A 143 44.05 -46.02 51.50
C VAL A 143 45.24 -46.96 51.71
N GLU A 144 46.35 -46.73 51.02
CA GLU A 144 47.55 -47.54 51.17
C GLU A 144 48.19 -47.39 52.56
N ALA A 145 48.31 -46.17 53.07
CA ALA A 145 48.82 -45.92 54.42
C ALA A 145 47.94 -46.56 55.50
N SER A 146 46.61 -46.44 55.38
CA SER A 146 45.67 -47.10 56.28
C SER A 146 45.75 -48.62 56.19
N ARG A 147 45.95 -49.19 55.01
CA ARG A 147 46.10 -50.64 54.82
C ARG A 147 47.33 -51.20 55.52
N LEU A 148 48.45 -50.48 55.45
CA LEU A 148 49.68 -50.85 56.16
C LEU A 148 49.47 -50.78 57.68
N LEU A 149 48.75 -49.76 58.18
CA LEU A 149 48.40 -49.64 59.59
C LEU A 149 47.47 -50.75 60.08
N THR A 150 46.47 -51.15 59.28
CA THR A 150 45.58 -52.27 59.62
C THR A 150 46.36 -53.58 59.75
N LYS A 151 47.28 -53.85 58.81
CA LYS A 151 48.16 -55.03 58.88
C LYS A 151 49.10 -54.99 60.09
N ALA A 152 49.70 -53.83 60.35
CA ALA A 152 50.57 -53.66 61.51
C ALA A 152 49.80 -53.93 62.81
N ALA A 153 48.59 -53.38 62.95
CA ALA A 153 47.74 -53.57 64.13
C ALA A 153 47.30 -55.02 64.38
N GLU A 154 47.32 -55.89 63.37
CA GLU A 154 47.09 -57.34 63.53
C GLU A 154 48.31 -58.08 64.13
N GLU A 155 49.53 -57.55 63.91
CA GLU A 155 50.80 -58.18 64.33
C GLU A 155 51.39 -57.54 65.60
N GLU A 156 51.31 -56.22 65.75
CA GLU A 156 51.89 -55.44 66.85
C GLU A 156 51.23 -54.04 66.98
N THR A 157 51.44 -53.31 68.09
CA THR A 157 50.94 -51.93 68.23
C THR A 157 51.52 -51.02 67.14
N PRO A 158 50.71 -50.40 66.26
CA PRO A 158 51.21 -49.61 65.15
C PRO A 158 51.97 -48.35 65.63
N PRO A 159 53.10 -47.98 64.99
CA PRO A 159 53.86 -46.80 65.36
C PRO A 159 53.02 -45.51 65.29
N GLN A 160 53.12 -44.66 66.32
CA GLN A 160 52.39 -43.38 66.38
C GLN A 160 52.70 -42.47 65.17
N ALA A 161 53.91 -42.54 64.63
CA ALA A 161 54.33 -41.77 63.46
C ALA A 161 53.51 -42.13 62.20
N ASP A 162 53.19 -43.41 61.99
CA ASP A 162 52.43 -43.86 60.82
C ASP A 162 50.96 -43.44 60.92
N MET A 163 50.40 -43.44 62.14
CA MET A 163 49.05 -42.89 62.37
C MET A 163 48.96 -41.40 62.06
N VAL A 164 49.95 -40.61 62.49
CA VAL A 164 50.03 -39.17 62.16
C VAL A 164 50.13 -38.99 60.65
N ARG A 165 50.93 -39.81 59.96
CA ARG A 165 51.07 -39.77 58.50
C ARG A 165 49.76 -40.11 57.78
N ALA A 166 49.07 -41.18 58.18
CA ALA A 166 47.79 -41.56 57.58
C ALA A 166 46.74 -40.45 57.77
N ARG A 167 46.67 -39.85 58.97
CA ARG A 167 45.76 -38.73 59.24
C ARG A 167 46.08 -37.48 58.41
N ALA A 168 47.36 -37.19 58.17
CA ALA A 168 47.77 -36.11 57.28
C ALA A 168 47.33 -36.38 55.83
N LEU A 169 47.51 -37.62 55.33
CA LEU A 169 47.07 -38.02 53.98
C LEU A 169 45.54 -37.97 53.82
N TYR A 170 44.78 -38.34 54.85
CA TYR A 170 43.32 -38.13 54.87
C TYR A 170 42.95 -36.66 54.69
N GLY A 171 43.65 -35.76 55.40
CA GLY A 171 43.47 -34.31 55.27
C GLY A 171 43.68 -33.82 53.83
N VAL A 172 44.70 -34.32 53.14
CA VAL A 172 44.97 -34.00 51.72
C VAL A 172 43.85 -34.55 50.81
N ALA A 173 43.43 -35.80 51.00
CA ALA A 173 42.34 -36.38 50.21
C ALA A 173 41.01 -35.60 50.37
N MET A 174 40.71 -35.16 51.60
CA MET A 174 39.56 -34.30 51.89
C MET A 174 39.66 -32.93 51.21
N GLN A 175 40.85 -32.33 51.21
CA GLN A 175 41.11 -31.05 50.55
C GLN A 175 40.93 -31.15 49.04
N ASP A 176 41.47 -32.19 48.41
CA ASP A 176 41.36 -32.40 46.96
C ASP A 176 39.91 -32.69 46.55
N ASN A 177 39.17 -33.48 47.33
CA ASN A 177 37.74 -33.69 47.09
C ASN A 177 36.94 -32.39 47.20
N ALA A 178 37.25 -31.54 48.18
CA ALA A 178 36.63 -30.24 48.33
C ALA A 178 36.96 -29.30 47.14
N ALA A 179 38.17 -29.38 46.58
CA ALA A 179 38.55 -28.63 45.38
C ALA A 179 37.71 -29.07 44.16
N VAL A 180 37.54 -30.38 43.96
CA VAL A 180 36.64 -30.93 42.92
C VAL A 180 35.20 -30.43 43.13
N GLN A 181 34.70 -30.48 44.37
CA GLN A 181 33.35 -30.01 44.71
C GLN A 181 33.17 -28.52 44.40
N ALA A 182 34.13 -27.68 44.77
CA ALA A 182 34.09 -26.24 44.53
C ALA A 182 34.03 -25.91 43.03
N THR A 183 34.80 -26.64 42.20
CA THR A 183 34.76 -26.49 40.74
C THR A 183 33.39 -26.88 40.17
N LEU A 184 32.81 -28.01 40.64
CA LEU A 184 31.47 -28.44 40.21
C LEU A 184 30.37 -27.45 40.63
N ASP A 185 30.48 -26.87 41.83
CA ASP A 185 29.54 -25.86 42.34
C ASP A 185 29.63 -24.54 41.57
N ALA A 186 30.85 -24.03 41.34
CA ALA A 186 31.09 -22.83 40.54
C ALA A 186 30.56 -23.00 39.11
N ALA A 187 30.76 -24.19 38.53
CA ALA A 187 30.25 -24.50 37.22
C ALA A 187 28.71 -24.55 37.20
N ALA A 188 28.07 -25.14 38.21
CA ALA A 188 26.60 -25.12 38.35
C ALA A 188 26.03 -23.69 38.48
N ILE A 189 26.69 -22.81 39.25
CA ILE A 189 26.28 -21.40 39.40
C ILE A 189 26.42 -20.66 38.06
N SER A 190 27.57 -20.80 37.39
CA SER A 190 27.83 -20.12 36.11
C SER A 190 26.84 -20.55 35.01
N TRP A 191 26.37 -21.80 35.05
CA TRP A 191 25.34 -22.28 34.13
C TRP A 191 23.98 -21.68 34.43
N ARG A 192 23.59 -21.59 35.71
CA ARG A 192 22.33 -20.94 36.09
C ARG A 192 22.31 -19.47 35.68
N SER A 193 23.41 -18.74 35.89
CA SER A 193 23.50 -17.34 35.48
C SER A 193 23.39 -17.20 33.96
N GLN A 194 24.11 -18.03 33.18
CA GLN A 194 24.01 -18.01 31.72
C GLN A 194 22.59 -18.27 31.20
N VAL A 195 21.85 -19.21 31.81
CA VAL A 195 20.44 -19.47 31.44
C VAL A 195 19.56 -18.26 31.78
N VAL A 196 19.73 -17.65 32.96
CA VAL A 196 18.98 -16.46 33.36
C VAL A 196 19.29 -15.28 32.44
N ASP A 197 20.55 -15.05 32.11
CA ASP A 197 21.00 -13.97 31.22
C ASP A 197 20.44 -14.20 29.81
N MET A 198 20.50 -15.42 29.28
CA MET A 198 19.96 -15.76 27.97
C MET A 198 18.43 -15.57 27.90
N LEU A 199 17.70 -15.94 28.96
CA LEU A 199 16.27 -15.68 29.06
C LEU A 199 15.96 -14.17 29.17
N GLY A 200 16.77 -13.43 29.93
CA GLY A 200 16.65 -11.99 30.08
C GLY A 200 16.88 -11.24 28.77
N ASP A 201 17.95 -11.56 28.05
CA ASP A 201 18.26 -10.99 26.74
C ASP A 201 17.23 -11.39 25.70
N GLY A 202 16.78 -12.65 25.73
CA GLY A 202 15.68 -13.12 24.89
C GLY A 202 14.39 -12.33 25.09
N ALA A 203 14.00 -12.10 26.35
CA ALA A 203 12.82 -11.30 26.68
C ALA A 203 12.96 -9.84 26.23
N ARG A 204 14.15 -9.23 26.39
CA ARG A 204 14.43 -7.87 25.90
C ARG A 204 14.29 -7.79 24.38
N ILE A 205 14.87 -8.73 23.63
CA ILE A 205 14.77 -8.76 22.16
C ILE A 205 13.32 -8.85 21.71
N VAL A 206 12.53 -9.76 22.30
CA VAL A 206 11.10 -9.93 21.96
C VAL A 206 10.32 -8.66 22.30
N LEU A 207 10.55 -8.04 23.47
CA LEU A 207 9.87 -6.83 23.89
C LEU A 207 10.22 -5.64 22.97
N THR A 208 11.50 -5.44 22.66
CA THR A 208 11.95 -4.39 21.74
C THR A 208 11.37 -4.59 20.34
N ALA A 209 11.38 -5.82 19.81
CA ALA A 209 10.78 -6.15 18.52
C ALA A 209 9.26 -5.87 18.51
N THR A 210 8.56 -6.22 19.59
CA THR A 210 7.11 -5.97 19.75
C THR A 210 6.79 -4.47 19.80
N VAL A 211 7.57 -3.70 20.55
CA VAL A 211 7.40 -2.23 20.61
C VAL A 211 7.64 -1.60 19.25
N LEU A 212 8.70 -2.00 18.54
CA LEU A 212 8.98 -1.52 17.19
C LEU A 212 7.85 -1.90 16.21
N ALA A 213 7.27 -3.09 16.34
CA ALA A 213 6.07 -3.51 15.60
C ALA A 213 4.92 -2.52 15.78
N ALA A 214 4.60 -2.25 17.04
CA ALA A 214 3.46 -1.43 17.42
C ALA A 214 3.64 0.00 16.93
N LEU A 215 4.84 0.57 17.10
CA LEU A 215 5.16 1.91 16.60
C LEU A 215 5.02 1.99 15.08
N LEU A 216 5.50 0.99 14.35
CA LEU A 216 5.38 0.95 12.90
C LEU A 216 3.92 0.81 12.45
N ALA A 217 3.12 -0.01 13.15
CA ALA A 217 1.69 -0.14 12.89
C ALA A 217 0.94 1.17 13.14
N ILE A 218 1.20 1.84 14.27
CA ILE A 218 0.61 3.14 14.58
C ILE A 218 0.99 4.17 13.51
N PHE A 219 2.28 4.23 13.14
CA PHE A 219 2.78 5.17 12.15
C PHE A 219 2.15 4.94 10.76
N THR A 220 2.07 3.69 10.30
CA THR A 220 1.46 3.35 9.01
C THR A 220 -0.04 3.60 9.00
N ALA A 221 -0.75 3.28 10.08
CA ALA A 221 -2.18 3.58 10.23
C ALA A 221 -2.44 5.09 10.21
N TRP A 222 -1.73 5.85 11.04
CA TRP A 222 -1.85 7.32 11.10
C TRP A 222 -1.57 7.99 9.75
N ARG A 223 -0.49 7.56 9.07
CA ARG A 223 -0.14 8.07 7.75
C ARG A 223 -1.21 7.72 6.70
N THR A 224 -1.78 6.52 6.77
CA THR A 224 -2.83 6.07 5.85
C THR A 224 -4.10 6.90 6.02
N VAL A 225 -4.57 7.04 7.27
CA VAL A 225 -5.73 7.88 7.63
C VAL A 225 -5.53 9.31 7.12
N ARG A 226 -4.39 9.93 7.43
CA ARG A 226 -4.11 11.31 7.00
C ARG A 226 -4.09 11.46 5.48
N SER A 227 -3.62 10.44 4.75
CA SER A 227 -3.56 10.48 3.29
C SER A 227 -4.90 10.24 2.59
N LEU A 228 -5.90 9.67 3.28
CA LEU A 228 -7.23 9.40 2.74
C LEU A 228 -8.24 10.47 3.18
N THR A 229 -8.30 10.75 4.47
CA THR A 229 -9.35 11.59 5.05
C THR A 229 -9.29 13.04 4.55
N GLY A 230 -8.10 13.65 4.50
CA GLY A 230 -7.96 15.03 4.04
C GLY A 230 -8.44 15.23 2.59
N PRO A 231 -7.90 14.48 1.61
CA PRO A 231 -8.34 14.57 0.23
C PRO A 231 -9.82 14.20 0.00
N LEU A 232 -10.36 13.22 0.73
CA LEU A 232 -11.78 12.88 0.64
C LEU A 232 -12.69 14.00 1.17
N LEU A 233 -12.31 14.65 2.27
CA LEU A 233 -13.01 15.85 2.75
C LEU A 233 -12.93 16.99 1.73
N GLY A 234 -11.77 17.16 1.08
CA GLY A 234 -11.61 18.12 -0.02
C GLY A 234 -12.55 17.83 -1.18
N LEU A 235 -12.64 16.57 -1.64
CA LEU A 235 -13.56 16.17 -2.70
C LEU A 235 -15.03 16.40 -2.32
N ARG A 236 -15.41 16.05 -1.08
CA ARG A 236 -16.76 16.30 -0.57
C ARG A 236 -17.09 17.79 -0.57
N GLU A 237 -16.14 18.63 -0.17
CA GLU A 237 -16.32 20.08 -0.16
C GLU A 237 -16.45 20.65 -1.57
N THR A 238 -15.62 20.21 -2.52
CA THR A 238 -15.75 20.59 -3.93
C THR A 238 -17.12 20.21 -4.48
N LEU A 239 -17.58 18.97 -4.24
CA LEU A 239 -18.91 18.52 -4.66
C LEU A 239 -20.02 19.37 -4.04
N ARG A 240 -19.90 19.70 -2.74
CA ARG A 240 -20.87 20.56 -2.05
C ARG A 240 -20.96 21.94 -2.71
N ARG A 241 -19.82 22.58 -2.99
CA ARG A 241 -19.75 23.88 -3.67
C ARG A 241 -20.31 23.82 -5.10
N GLN A 242 -20.07 22.72 -5.82
CA GLN A 242 -20.65 22.50 -7.15
C GLN A 242 -22.18 22.39 -7.10
N VAL A 243 -22.73 21.65 -6.11
CA VAL A 243 -24.17 21.55 -5.88
C VAL A 243 -24.77 22.91 -5.49
N GLU A 244 -24.03 23.73 -4.76
CA GLU A 244 -24.40 25.12 -4.44
C GLU A 244 -24.31 26.08 -5.65
N GLY A 245 -23.91 25.58 -6.83
CA GLY A 245 -23.90 26.33 -8.10
C GLY A 245 -22.55 26.96 -8.46
N GLU A 246 -21.49 26.70 -7.69
CA GLU A 246 -20.17 27.23 -7.97
C GLU A 246 -19.47 26.44 -9.09
N ARG A 247 -19.61 26.95 -10.32
CA ARG A 247 -19.11 26.30 -11.55
C ARG A 247 -17.59 26.16 -11.63
N THR A 248 -16.84 26.94 -10.86
CA THR A 248 -15.36 26.98 -10.86
C THR A 248 -14.72 26.16 -9.75
N ALA A 249 -15.51 25.46 -8.93
CA ALA A 249 -14.98 24.59 -7.90
C ALA A 249 -14.40 23.32 -8.53
N TRP A 250 -13.07 23.23 -8.60
CA TRP A 250 -12.35 22.07 -9.14
C TRP A 250 -11.75 21.21 -8.02
N ALA A 251 -11.78 19.90 -8.21
CA ALA A 251 -11.14 18.96 -7.31
C ALA A 251 -9.61 19.01 -7.48
N ASN A 252 -8.86 18.95 -6.37
CA ASN A 252 -7.40 18.93 -6.42
C ASN A 252 -6.88 17.56 -6.87
N VAL A 253 -6.34 17.48 -8.08
CA VAL A 253 -5.78 16.26 -8.68
C VAL A 253 -4.36 15.92 -8.21
N GLU A 254 -3.71 16.80 -7.45
CA GLU A 254 -2.36 16.58 -6.93
C GLU A 254 -2.38 15.98 -5.51
N ALA A 255 -3.48 16.17 -4.77
CA ALA A 255 -3.61 15.73 -3.39
C ALA A 255 -4.09 14.28 -3.27
N GLY A 256 -3.46 13.52 -2.37
CA GLY A 256 -3.91 12.19 -1.96
C GLY A 256 -3.20 11.01 -2.63
N THR A 257 -3.82 9.84 -2.54
CA THR A 257 -3.31 8.61 -3.14
C THR A 257 -3.63 8.58 -4.64
N PRO A 258 -2.93 7.77 -5.46
CA PRO A 258 -3.21 7.65 -6.89
C PRO A 258 -4.69 7.41 -7.21
N GLU A 259 -5.38 6.61 -6.40
CA GLU A 259 -6.80 6.30 -6.56
C GLU A 259 -7.68 7.54 -6.33
N ILE A 260 -7.40 8.33 -5.29
CA ILE A 260 -8.14 9.58 -5.03
C ILE A 260 -7.88 10.60 -6.14
N ARG A 261 -6.64 10.70 -6.63
CA ARG A 261 -6.27 11.59 -7.73
C ARG A 261 -6.99 11.22 -9.03
N ALA A 262 -7.17 9.93 -9.31
CA ALA A 262 -7.96 9.46 -10.45
C ALA A 262 -9.43 9.89 -10.31
N VAL A 263 -10.06 9.67 -9.15
CA VAL A 263 -11.44 10.11 -8.89
C VAL A 263 -11.58 11.63 -9.02
N ALA A 264 -10.61 12.40 -8.52
CA ALA A 264 -10.60 13.86 -8.67
C ALA A 264 -10.53 14.29 -10.15
N ALA A 265 -9.72 13.60 -10.96
CA ALA A 265 -9.60 13.87 -12.39
C ALA A 265 -10.89 13.53 -13.14
N ASP A 266 -11.51 12.40 -12.83
CA ASP A 266 -12.79 11.97 -13.42
C ASP A 266 -13.91 12.94 -13.07
N LEU A 267 -13.99 13.39 -11.80
CA LEU A 267 -14.96 14.39 -11.38
C LEU A 267 -14.78 15.71 -12.14
N ASN A 268 -13.53 16.18 -12.30
CA ASN A 268 -13.24 17.39 -13.07
C ASN A 268 -13.57 17.23 -14.56
N HIS A 269 -13.42 16.03 -15.13
CA HIS A 269 -13.83 15.75 -16.51
C HIS A 269 -15.35 15.80 -16.67
N LEU A 270 -16.09 15.13 -15.79
CA LEU A 270 -17.56 15.17 -15.77
C LEU A 270 -18.10 16.58 -15.59
N ASN A 271 -17.53 17.37 -14.68
CA ASN A 271 -17.94 18.76 -14.49
C ASN A 271 -17.73 19.61 -15.75
N ARG A 272 -16.62 19.41 -16.48
CA ARG A 272 -16.38 20.10 -17.77
C ARG A 272 -17.43 19.74 -18.81
N GLU A 273 -17.76 18.46 -18.97
CA GLU A 273 -18.79 18.03 -19.93
C GLU A 273 -20.18 18.55 -19.53
N HIS A 274 -20.51 18.52 -18.23
CA HIS A 274 -21.77 19.08 -17.75
C HIS A 274 -21.88 20.58 -18.04
N LEU A 275 -20.83 21.36 -17.75
CA LEU A 275 -20.81 22.80 -18.07
C LEU A 275 -20.96 23.04 -19.58
N ARG A 276 -20.26 22.26 -20.41
CA ARG A 276 -20.39 22.33 -21.88
C ARG A 276 -21.82 22.09 -22.35
N LEU A 277 -22.50 21.08 -21.79
CA LEU A 277 -23.90 20.77 -22.12
C LEU A 277 -24.86 21.88 -21.66
N VAL A 278 -24.65 22.42 -20.46
CA VAL A 278 -25.47 23.53 -19.94
C VAL A 278 -25.32 24.78 -20.82
N ASP A 279 -24.10 25.11 -21.25
CA ASP A 279 -23.85 26.25 -22.11
C ASP A 279 -24.47 26.04 -23.51
N GLN A 280 -24.42 24.82 -24.06
CA GLN A 280 -25.11 24.47 -25.30
C GLN A 280 -26.64 24.59 -25.19
N GLN A 281 -27.23 24.16 -24.07
CA GLN A 281 -28.68 24.32 -23.83
C GLN A 281 -29.07 25.79 -23.68
N ALA A 282 -28.27 26.59 -22.96
CA ALA A 282 -28.51 28.02 -22.81
C ALA A 282 -28.46 28.74 -24.16
N GLN A 283 -27.49 28.39 -25.03
CA GLN A 283 -27.40 28.91 -26.39
C GLN A 283 -28.60 28.52 -27.25
N SER A 284 -29.02 27.25 -27.22
CA SER A 284 -30.21 26.79 -27.96
C SER A 284 -31.49 27.51 -27.49
N LEU A 285 -31.66 27.72 -26.18
CA LEU A 285 -32.81 28.47 -25.64
C LEU A 285 -32.78 29.93 -26.08
N ALA A 286 -31.60 30.57 -26.08
CA ALA A 286 -31.45 31.94 -26.55
C ALA A 286 -31.83 32.07 -28.04
N LEU A 287 -31.41 31.12 -28.89
CA LEU A 287 -31.79 31.08 -30.30
C LEU A 287 -33.29 30.85 -30.49
N LEU A 288 -33.91 29.97 -29.68
CA LEU A 288 -35.36 29.76 -29.71
C LEU A 288 -36.15 31.02 -29.33
N GLN A 289 -35.69 31.76 -28.32
CA GLN A 289 -36.28 33.04 -27.91
C GLN A 289 -36.14 34.09 -29.00
N ALA A 290 -34.93 34.27 -29.54
CA ALA A 290 -34.71 35.17 -30.67
C ALA A 290 -35.57 34.80 -31.89
N GLY A 291 -35.80 33.50 -32.12
CA GLY A 291 -36.68 33.01 -33.18
C GLY A 291 -38.15 33.40 -32.98
N ASN A 292 -38.64 33.33 -31.73
CA ASN A 292 -39.98 33.83 -31.40
C ASN A 292 -40.11 35.32 -31.71
N ASP A 293 -39.12 36.10 -31.31
CA ASP A 293 -39.12 37.56 -31.46
C ASP A 293 -39.07 37.94 -32.94
N ALA A 294 -38.22 37.28 -33.73
CA ALA A 294 -38.13 37.48 -35.18
C ALA A 294 -39.46 37.15 -35.88
N VAL A 295 -40.10 36.02 -35.56
CA VAL A 295 -41.42 35.63 -36.07
C VAL A 295 -42.47 36.69 -35.73
N MET A 296 -42.48 37.17 -34.49
CA MET A 296 -43.40 38.23 -34.06
C MET A 296 -43.20 39.52 -34.86
N LEU A 297 -41.96 39.94 -35.13
CA LEU A 297 -41.68 41.13 -35.91
C LEU A 297 -42.13 40.97 -37.37
N VAL A 298 -41.78 39.85 -38.01
CA VAL A 298 -42.21 39.53 -39.38
C VAL A 298 -43.73 39.51 -39.53
N SER A 299 -44.45 38.91 -38.56
CA SER A 299 -45.91 38.79 -38.62
C SER A 299 -46.64 40.15 -38.54
N ARG A 300 -46.01 41.19 -37.99
CA ARG A 300 -46.61 42.53 -37.84
C ARG A 300 -46.49 43.42 -39.07
N GLU A 301 -45.57 43.11 -39.98
CA GLU A 301 -45.35 43.92 -41.18
C GLU A 301 -46.52 43.80 -42.17
N THR A 302 -46.87 44.86 -42.88
CA THR A 302 -48.00 44.84 -43.84
C THR A 302 -47.58 44.61 -45.29
N SER A 303 -46.28 44.54 -45.56
CA SER A 303 -45.72 44.36 -46.90
C SER A 303 -44.70 43.23 -46.87
N MET A 304 -44.71 42.39 -47.92
CA MET A 304 -43.79 41.27 -48.02
C MET A 304 -42.32 41.71 -48.12
N VAL A 305 -42.05 42.85 -48.76
CA VAL A 305 -40.70 43.44 -48.85
C VAL A 305 -40.20 43.87 -47.46
N ARG A 306 -41.08 44.48 -46.65
CA ARG A 306 -40.73 44.87 -45.27
C ARG A 306 -40.55 43.66 -44.37
N ALA A 307 -41.44 42.68 -44.47
CA ALA A 307 -41.33 41.41 -43.76
C ALA A 307 -40.00 40.69 -44.08
N ALA A 308 -39.61 40.66 -45.37
CA ALA A 308 -38.34 40.10 -45.81
C ALA A 308 -37.13 40.82 -45.24
N GLN A 309 -37.16 42.17 -45.20
CA GLN A 309 -36.07 42.94 -44.62
C GLN A 309 -35.95 42.69 -43.11
N VAL A 310 -37.07 42.67 -42.39
CA VAL A 310 -37.10 42.36 -40.96
C VAL A 310 -36.57 40.95 -40.68
N ALA A 311 -36.95 39.96 -41.49
CA ALA A 311 -36.43 38.60 -41.38
C ALA A 311 -34.92 38.53 -41.62
N ALA A 312 -34.43 39.18 -42.69
CA ALA A 312 -33.01 39.22 -43.00
C ALA A 312 -32.20 39.92 -41.89
N ASP A 313 -32.71 41.03 -41.36
CA ASP A 313 -32.08 41.80 -40.29
C ASP A 313 -32.01 41.00 -38.98
N ALA A 314 -33.10 40.33 -38.60
CA ALA A 314 -33.17 39.50 -37.41
C ALA A 314 -32.17 38.34 -37.51
N ILE A 315 -32.20 37.59 -38.62
CA ILE A 315 -31.30 36.45 -38.82
C ILE A 315 -29.85 36.88 -38.81
N GLY A 316 -29.56 37.96 -39.53
CA GLY A 316 -28.23 38.52 -39.65
C GLY A 316 -27.62 38.90 -38.31
N THR A 317 -28.42 39.63 -37.52
CA THR A 317 -28.01 40.16 -36.22
C THR A 317 -27.90 39.05 -35.16
N THR A 318 -28.90 38.18 -35.06
CA THR A 318 -28.95 37.11 -34.05
C THR A 318 -27.83 36.09 -34.25
N LEU A 319 -27.63 35.63 -35.48
CA LEU A 319 -26.59 34.63 -35.76
C LEU A 319 -25.20 35.24 -35.85
N ALA A 320 -25.09 36.58 -35.86
CA ALA A 320 -23.85 37.29 -36.13
C ALA A 320 -23.14 36.66 -37.34
N VAL A 321 -23.82 36.68 -38.49
CA VAL A 321 -23.28 36.22 -39.78
C VAL A 321 -22.76 37.43 -40.56
N ASP A 322 -22.21 37.23 -41.75
CA ASP A 322 -21.67 38.35 -42.54
C ASP A 322 -22.69 38.89 -43.54
N ALA A 323 -23.51 38.03 -44.14
CA ALA A 323 -24.61 38.45 -44.99
C ALA A 323 -25.79 37.46 -44.97
N VAL A 324 -27.00 38.01 -45.11
CA VAL A 324 -28.25 37.28 -45.31
C VAL A 324 -28.93 37.84 -46.55
N ARG A 325 -29.31 36.96 -47.47
CA ARG A 325 -30.06 37.30 -48.68
C ARG A 325 -31.33 36.48 -48.71
N LEU A 326 -32.46 37.14 -48.87
CA LEU A 326 -33.77 36.51 -48.90
C LEU A 326 -34.46 36.93 -50.18
N ALA A 327 -35.04 35.98 -50.89
CA ALA A 327 -35.79 36.23 -52.10
C ALA A 327 -36.97 35.28 -52.23
N GLY A 328 -38.07 35.75 -52.80
CA GLY A 328 -39.20 34.89 -53.10
C GLY A 328 -40.23 35.57 -53.98
N TRP A 329 -41.34 34.87 -54.18
CA TRP A 329 -42.45 35.30 -55.00
C TRP A 329 -43.77 35.22 -54.23
N THR A 330 -44.65 36.19 -54.47
CA THR A 330 -46.05 36.15 -54.08
C THR A 330 -46.92 36.48 -55.29
N ASP A 331 -48.24 36.35 -55.18
CA ASP A 331 -49.15 36.75 -56.27
C ASP A 331 -49.06 38.24 -56.62
N GLU A 332 -48.56 39.07 -55.69
CA GLU A 332 -48.30 40.50 -55.89
C GLU A 332 -46.99 40.78 -56.64
N GLY A 333 -46.11 39.78 -56.75
CA GLY A 333 -44.83 39.87 -57.45
C GLY A 333 -43.62 39.41 -56.61
N PRO A 334 -42.41 39.61 -57.14
CA PRO A 334 -41.18 39.24 -56.45
C PRO A 334 -40.92 40.15 -55.24
N TYR A 335 -40.33 39.58 -54.20
CA TYR A 335 -39.81 40.33 -53.06
C TYR A 335 -38.39 39.87 -52.73
N ALA A 336 -37.61 40.78 -52.18
CA ALA A 336 -36.25 40.49 -51.77
C ALA A 336 -35.76 41.39 -50.66
N ALA A 337 -34.80 40.88 -49.89
CA ALA A 337 -34.12 41.60 -48.84
C ALA A 337 -32.67 41.17 -48.71
N VAL A 338 -31.85 42.12 -48.25
CA VAL A 338 -30.43 41.87 -47.95
C VAL A 338 -30.11 42.49 -46.61
N TRP A 339 -29.53 41.68 -45.73
CA TRP A 339 -28.80 42.15 -44.58
C TRP A 339 -27.32 41.86 -44.78
N SER A 340 -26.49 42.77 -44.30
CA SER A 340 -25.04 42.61 -44.31
C SER A 340 -24.44 43.30 -43.11
N ARG A 341 -23.46 42.67 -42.47
CA ARG A 341 -22.69 43.24 -41.36
C ARG A 341 -21.91 44.48 -41.80
N THR A 342 -21.39 44.48 -43.02
CA THR A 342 -20.60 45.60 -43.57
C THR A 342 -21.36 46.32 -44.68
N ALA A 343 -21.30 47.65 -44.69
CA ALA A 343 -21.97 48.47 -45.70
C ALA A 343 -21.50 48.17 -47.14
N THR A 344 -20.24 47.73 -47.28
CA THR A 344 -19.60 47.32 -48.54
C THR A 344 -20.17 46.04 -49.14
N ALA A 345 -20.88 45.23 -48.35
CA ALA A 345 -21.49 43.97 -48.77
C ALA A 345 -23.01 44.08 -49.00
N ARG A 346 -23.56 45.31 -49.02
CA ARG A 346 -24.82 45.60 -49.72
C ARG A 346 -24.60 45.49 -51.23
N LEU A 347 -24.19 44.31 -51.68
CA LEU A 347 -24.32 43.91 -53.06
C LEU A 347 -25.82 43.98 -53.35
N GLN A 348 -26.22 44.83 -54.30
CA GLN A 348 -27.55 44.75 -54.89
C GLN A 348 -27.79 43.29 -55.19
N VAL A 349 -28.92 42.72 -54.73
CA VAL A 349 -29.25 41.41 -55.26
C VAL A 349 -29.36 41.62 -56.76
N PRO A 350 -28.51 40.99 -57.58
CA PRO A 350 -28.52 41.27 -59.00
C PRO A 350 -29.94 41.02 -59.49
N GLU A 351 -30.53 41.89 -60.32
CA GLU A 351 -31.81 41.58 -60.98
C GLU A 351 -31.77 40.18 -61.65
N MET A 352 -30.58 39.71 -62.00
CA MET A 352 -30.30 38.37 -62.52
C MET A 352 -30.50 37.22 -61.53
N TRP A 353 -30.38 37.43 -60.21
CA TRP A 353 -30.72 36.39 -59.22
C TRP A 353 -32.21 36.01 -59.32
N TRP A 354 -33.06 37.01 -59.60
CA TRP A 354 -34.50 36.83 -59.74
C TRP A 354 -34.82 36.06 -61.00
N TYR A 355 -34.21 36.47 -62.11
CA TYR A 355 -34.35 35.78 -63.39
C TYR A 355 -33.83 34.34 -63.33
N ARG A 356 -32.74 34.06 -62.61
CA ARG A 356 -32.18 32.71 -62.52
C ARG A 356 -33.00 31.78 -61.63
N ILE A 357 -33.53 32.26 -60.51
CA ILE A 357 -34.42 31.44 -59.66
C ILE A 357 -35.77 31.20 -60.36
N SER A 358 -36.32 32.20 -61.04
CA SER A 358 -37.62 32.09 -61.73
C SER A 358 -37.58 31.42 -63.11
N ALA A 359 -36.44 31.50 -63.84
CA ALA A 359 -36.25 30.77 -65.10
C ALA A 359 -36.13 29.25 -64.92
N HIS A 360 -35.88 28.79 -63.68
CA HIS A 360 -35.99 27.38 -63.29
C HIS A 360 -37.34 27.15 -62.58
N THR A 361 -38.44 27.25 -63.33
CA THR A 361 -39.82 26.97 -62.85
C THR A 361 -39.99 25.47 -62.48
N PRO A 362 -41.03 25.07 -61.71
CA PRO A 362 -40.92 24.22 -60.51
C PRO A 362 -40.86 22.68 -60.61
N PRO A 363 -41.07 21.94 -61.72
CA PRO A 363 -41.28 20.49 -61.60
C PRO A 363 -40.01 19.63 -61.54
N THR A 364 -38.79 20.19 -61.55
CA THR A 364 -37.54 19.40 -61.45
C THR A 364 -36.78 19.59 -60.15
N ILE A 365 -37.31 20.37 -59.21
CA ILE A 365 -36.84 20.41 -57.83
C ILE A 365 -37.51 19.25 -57.07
N GLU A 366 -37.29 18.01 -57.53
CA GLU A 366 -37.93 16.81 -56.95
C GLU A 366 -37.31 16.37 -55.62
N THR A 367 -36.22 17.01 -55.18
CA THR A 367 -35.71 16.81 -53.83
C THR A 367 -36.10 18.02 -52.98
N PRO A 368 -36.87 17.87 -51.89
CA PRO A 368 -36.96 18.91 -50.88
C PRO A 368 -35.52 19.23 -50.48
N TYR A 369 -35.03 20.42 -50.85
CA TYR A 369 -33.66 20.82 -50.63
C TYR A 369 -33.37 20.78 -49.12
N ALA A 370 -32.78 19.66 -48.69
CA ALA A 370 -32.19 19.53 -47.38
C ALA A 370 -31.15 20.65 -47.26
N VAL A 371 -31.28 21.43 -46.20
CA VAL A 371 -30.24 22.27 -45.57
C VAL A 371 -28.87 22.02 -46.22
N ARG A 372 -28.47 22.81 -47.23
CA ARG A 372 -27.15 22.66 -47.84
C ARG A 372 -26.18 23.54 -47.06
N VAL A 373 -25.42 22.90 -46.20
CA VAL A 373 -24.27 23.49 -45.50
C VAL A 373 -23.08 23.39 -46.44
N TRP A 374 -22.52 24.53 -46.79
CA TRP A 374 -21.21 24.58 -47.42
C TRP A 374 -20.17 24.95 -46.36
N ASP A 375 -19.14 24.11 -46.23
CA ASP A 375 -17.96 24.36 -45.41
C ASP A 375 -16.74 24.54 -46.34
N GLY A 376 -16.00 25.63 -46.19
CA GLY A 376 -15.12 26.22 -47.20
C GLY A 376 -13.93 25.35 -47.64
N GLY A 377 -13.66 24.25 -46.93
CA GLY A 377 -12.59 23.31 -47.24
C GLY A 377 -12.86 22.35 -48.42
N ALA A 378 -14.11 22.08 -48.81
CA ALA A 378 -14.44 21.04 -49.79
C ALA A 378 -14.95 21.61 -51.13
N ARG A 379 -14.04 22.04 -52.01
CA ARG A 379 -14.38 22.57 -53.35
C ARG A 379 -15.18 21.58 -54.21
N SER A 380 -15.07 20.27 -53.94
CA SER A 380 -15.81 19.20 -54.61
C SER A 380 -17.32 19.20 -54.31
N GLU A 381 -17.76 19.74 -53.17
CA GLU A 381 -19.20 19.88 -52.88
C GLU A 381 -19.81 21.06 -53.65
N LEU A 382 -19.01 22.09 -53.94
CA LEU A 382 -19.41 23.22 -54.78
C LEU A 382 -19.67 22.80 -56.24
N GLU A 383 -18.96 21.78 -56.73
CA GLU A 383 -19.16 21.20 -58.07
C GLU A 383 -20.47 20.39 -58.18
N SER A 384 -21.07 20.02 -57.05
CA SER A 384 -22.39 19.35 -56.95
C SER A 384 -23.56 20.31 -56.73
N LEU A 385 -23.27 21.59 -56.50
CA LEU A 385 -24.27 22.65 -56.50
C LEU A 385 -24.54 23.03 -57.96
N ASP A 386 -25.79 23.41 -58.27
CA ASP A 386 -26.12 23.94 -59.59
C ASP A 386 -25.15 25.08 -59.95
N THR A 387 -24.70 25.08 -61.21
CA THR A 387 -23.60 25.92 -61.70
C THR A 387 -23.79 27.41 -61.38
N TRP A 388 -25.04 27.85 -61.26
CA TRP A 388 -25.38 29.23 -60.94
C TRP A 388 -25.16 29.63 -59.47
N ILE A 389 -25.27 28.70 -58.50
CA ILE A 389 -24.97 28.96 -57.08
C ILE A 389 -23.45 29.03 -56.90
N ALA A 390 -22.72 28.14 -57.58
CA ALA A 390 -21.26 28.08 -57.57
C ALA A 390 -20.60 29.34 -58.17
N GLU A 391 -21.30 30.04 -59.08
CA GLU A 391 -20.84 31.30 -59.70
C GLU A 391 -21.24 32.56 -58.91
N ASP A 392 -22.04 32.43 -57.85
CA ASP A 392 -22.50 33.60 -57.10
C ASP A 392 -21.34 34.30 -56.38
N PRO A 393 -21.07 35.58 -56.61
CA PRO A 393 -19.91 36.27 -56.05
C PRO A 393 -19.86 36.32 -54.52
N VAL A 394 -21.00 36.24 -53.84
CA VAL A 394 -21.06 36.19 -52.38
C VAL A 394 -20.77 34.78 -51.90
N VAL A 395 -21.32 33.75 -52.54
CA VAL A 395 -21.05 32.33 -52.21
C VAL A 395 -19.58 32.01 -52.44
N VAL A 396 -19.03 32.42 -53.58
CA VAL A 396 -17.61 32.27 -53.94
C VAL A 396 -16.67 32.94 -52.93
N ARG A 397 -17.11 34.04 -52.32
CA ARG A 397 -16.33 34.78 -51.30
C ARG A 397 -16.60 34.32 -49.88
N SER A 398 -17.65 33.53 -49.67
CA SER A 398 -17.96 33.01 -48.35
C SER A 398 -16.93 31.96 -47.97
N LYS A 399 -16.78 31.70 -46.68
CA LYS A 399 -16.13 30.50 -46.17
C LYS A 399 -17.15 29.45 -45.77
N SER A 400 -18.36 29.87 -45.44
CA SER A 400 -19.49 28.97 -45.29
C SER A 400 -20.79 29.66 -45.71
N ALA A 401 -21.70 28.85 -46.24
CA ALA A 401 -23.02 29.31 -46.65
C ALA A 401 -24.07 28.26 -46.33
N LEU A 402 -25.25 28.73 -45.96
CA LEU A 402 -26.44 27.92 -45.69
C LEU A 402 -27.57 28.41 -46.58
N PHE A 403 -28.17 27.50 -47.34
CA PHE A 403 -29.34 27.78 -48.16
C PHE A 403 -30.54 27.02 -47.64
N LEU A 404 -31.65 27.73 -47.45
CA LEU A 404 -32.92 27.14 -47.02
C LEU A 404 -34.05 27.61 -47.94
N PRO A 405 -34.92 26.70 -48.42
CA PRO A 405 -36.07 27.09 -49.21
C PRO A 405 -37.15 27.72 -48.31
N ILE A 406 -37.92 28.64 -48.89
CA ILE A 406 -39.18 29.13 -48.34
C ILE A 406 -40.28 28.31 -49.01
N LEU A 407 -40.97 27.46 -48.24
CA LEU A 407 -41.97 26.53 -48.77
C LEU A 407 -43.39 27.04 -48.47
N VAL A 408 -44.22 27.16 -49.50
CA VAL A 408 -45.65 27.48 -49.41
C VAL A 408 -46.43 26.31 -49.99
N ASP A 409 -47.28 25.68 -49.18
CA ASP A 409 -48.09 24.49 -49.57
C ASP A 409 -47.28 23.32 -50.20
N GLY A 410 -45.99 23.23 -49.86
CA GLY A 410 -45.07 22.20 -50.38
C GLY A 410 -44.22 22.67 -51.56
N ASP A 411 -44.58 23.79 -52.20
CA ASP A 411 -43.86 24.36 -53.32
C ASP A 411 -42.81 25.38 -52.84
N VAL A 412 -41.69 25.45 -53.56
CA VAL A 412 -40.62 26.43 -53.29
C VAL A 412 -41.08 27.82 -53.77
N ALA A 413 -41.48 28.67 -52.83
CA ALA A 413 -41.87 30.05 -53.06
C ALA A 413 -40.70 31.04 -52.96
N GLY A 414 -39.55 30.61 -52.44
CA GLY A 414 -38.38 31.45 -52.29
C GLY A 414 -37.18 30.70 -51.71
N VAL A 415 -36.10 31.45 -51.47
CA VAL A 415 -34.85 30.95 -50.88
C VAL A 415 -34.24 32.01 -49.98
N ILE A 416 -33.66 31.57 -48.87
CA ILE A 416 -32.73 32.34 -48.06
C ILE A 416 -31.32 31.77 -48.20
N SER A 417 -30.34 32.66 -48.31
CA SER A 417 -28.92 32.38 -48.26
C SER A 417 -28.32 33.12 -47.07
N VAL A 418 -27.71 32.39 -46.15
CA VAL A 418 -26.99 32.93 -44.98
C VAL A 418 -25.53 32.60 -45.17
N SER A 419 -24.63 33.58 -45.04
CA SER A 419 -23.21 33.40 -45.35
C SER A 419 -22.29 34.03 -44.32
N SER A 420 -21.15 33.36 -44.09
CA SER A 420 -20.02 33.91 -43.34
C SER A 420 -18.75 33.88 -44.18
N TRP A 421 -18.03 35.00 -44.20
CA TRP A 421 -16.82 35.22 -44.99
C TRP A 421 -15.60 35.38 -44.08
N ALA A 422 -15.82 35.89 -42.86
CA ALA A 422 -14.75 36.09 -41.88
C ALA A 422 -14.23 34.74 -41.37
N ASP A 423 -15.14 33.86 -40.97
CA ASP A 423 -14.84 32.61 -40.29
C ASP A 423 -15.48 31.41 -41.01
N GLU A 424 -14.79 30.27 -40.95
CA GLU A 424 -15.36 28.99 -41.33
C GLU A 424 -16.38 28.60 -40.25
N ARG A 425 -17.65 28.49 -40.62
CA ARG A 425 -18.75 28.26 -39.67
C ARG A 425 -19.49 26.97 -40.02
N ALA A 426 -19.40 26.00 -39.11
CA ALA A 426 -20.30 24.85 -39.10
C ALA A 426 -21.64 25.27 -38.49
N TRP A 427 -22.72 25.15 -39.27
CA TRP A 427 -24.08 25.50 -38.82
C TRP A 427 -24.61 24.48 -37.84
N ASP A 428 -24.99 24.94 -36.66
CA ASP A 428 -25.59 24.07 -35.66
C ASP A 428 -27.09 23.82 -35.93
N ALA A 429 -27.63 22.73 -35.39
CA ALA A 429 -29.03 22.37 -35.59
C ALA A 429 -29.99 23.44 -35.03
N SER A 430 -29.59 24.17 -33.98
CA SER A 430 -30.43 25.23 -33.40
C SER A 430 -30.46 26.51 -34.25
N GLU A 431 -29.37 26.85 -34.95
CA GLU A 431 -29.26 27.96 -35.89
C GLU A 431 -30.09 27.68 -37.14
N ILE A 432 -29.99 26.45 -37.67
CA ILE A 432 -30.82 26.00 -38.80
C ILE A 432 -32.30 26.05 -38.41
N ALA A 433 -32.68 25.47 -37.27
CA ALA A 433 -34.06 25.49 -36.79
C ALA A 433 -34.58 26.93 -36.54
N TYR A 434 -33.72 27.83 -36.06
CA TYR A 434 -34.03 29.25 -35.93
C TYR A 434 -34.36 29.88 -37.29
N ILE A 435 -33.53 29.67 -38.31
CA ILE A 435 -33.77 30.22 -39.65
C ILE A 435 -35.02 29.61 -40.28
N GLU A 436 -35.18 28.29 -40.25
CA GLU A 436 -36.35 27.58 -40.78
C GLU A 436 -37.65 28.10 -40.17
N ARG A 437 -37.61 28.40 -38.87
CA ARG A 437 -38.76 28.96 -38.16
C ARG A 437 -39.15 30.35 -38.69
N VAL A 438 -38.18 31.22 -38.91
CA VAL A 438 -38.42 32.55 -39.50
C VAL A 438 -38.93 32.41 -40.94
N MET A 439 -38.36 31.48 -41.73
CA MET A 439 -38.81 31.23 -43.11
C MET A 439 -40.23 30.66 -43.19
N ARG A 440 -40.63 29.83 -42.22
CA ARG A 440 -42.00 29.33 -42.14
C ARG A 440 -43.00 30.46 -41.90
N GLU A 441 -42.64 31.45 -41.10
CA GLU A 441 -43.50 32.62 -40.91
C GLU A 441 -43.57 33.50 -42.16
N MET A 442 -42.44 33.66 -42.86
CA MET A 442 -42.42 34.32 -44.17
C MET A 442 -43.37 33.66 -45.16
N ALA A 443 -43.34 32.33 -45.26
CA ALA A 443 -44.26 31.55 -46.10
C ALA A 443 -45.74 31.72 -45.70
N ARG A 444 -46.03 31.74 -44.39
CA ARG A 444 -47.41 32.00 -43.92
C ARG A 444 -47.86 33.41 -44.28
N LYS A 445 -46.96 34.38 -44.14
CA LYS A 445 -47.22 35.79 -44.43
C LYS A 445 -47.53 36.01 -45.91
N SER A 446 -46.79 35.36 -46.81
CA SER A 446 -47.05 35.45 -48.25
C SER A 446 -48.45 34.93 -48.60
N VAL A 447 -48.88 33.81 -48.00
CA VAL A 447 -50.24 33.26 -48.20
C VAL A 447 -51.32 34.20 -47.62
N ALA A 448 -51.06 34.79 -46.46
CA ALA A 448 -52.02 35.68 -45.81
C ALA A 448 -52.25 36.96 -46.62
N LEU A 449 -51.20 37.54 -47.19
CA LEU A 449 -51.29 38.74 -48.03
C LEU A 449 -51.98 38.43 -49.38
N ALA A 450 -51.72 37.27 -49.99
CA ALA A 450 -52.40 36.87 -51.23
C ALA A 450 -53.92 36.70 -51.10
N ARG A 451 -54.42 36.50 -49.87
CA ARG A 451 -55.86 36.32 -49.57
C ARG A 451 -56.56 37.60 -49.12
N ALA A 452 -55.81 38.63 -48.74
CA ALA A 452 -56.34 39.92 -48.29
C ALA A 452 -56.61 40.83 -49.49
#